data_AF-A0A9D9LK81-F1
#
_entry.id   AF-A0A9D9LK81-F1
#
_cell.length_a   1.000
_cell.length_b   1.000
_cell.length_c   1.000
_cell.angle_alpha   90.00
_cell.angle_beta   90.00
_cell.angle_gamma   90.00
#
_symmetry.space_group_name_H-M   'P 1'
#
loop_
_entity.id
_entity.type
_entity.pdbx_description
1 polymer ?
#
loop_
_entity_poly.entity_id
_entity_poly.type
_entity_poly.pdbx_seq_one_letter_code
_entity_poly.pdbx_strand_id
1 'polypeptide(L)' 'MPSRSRYGPLEVVVGERGVEAAIRLFKRVVLRDGILQTLKRRSHYEKPGERRRRKEREATRRRRKQERRALAREHGVER' A
#
# COMPACT_ATOMS: atom_id res chain seq x y z
N MET A 1 29.50 -9.33 2.60
CA MET A 1 28.35 -8.39 2.49
C MET A 1 27.14 -9.16 2.03
N PRO A 2 25.99 -9.15 2.73
CA PRO A 2 24.86 -9.97 2.34
C PRO A 2 24.18 -9.37 1.09
N SER A 3 24.23 -10.14 -0.01
CA SER A 3 23.47 -9.88 -1.23
C SER A 3 21.97 -10.00 -0.93
N ARG A 4 21.25 -8.88 -0.92
CA ARG A 4 19.78 -8.87 -0.79
C ARG A 4 19.17 -9.54 -2.02
N SER A 5 18.57 -10.71 -1.81
CA SER A 5 17.58 -11.27 -2.73
C SER A 5 16.54 -10.20 -3.08
N ARG A 6 16.27 -10.00 -4.37
CA ARG A 6 15.24 -9.06 -4.87
C ARG A 6 13.80 -9.47 -4.49
N TYR A 7 13.63 -10.62 -3.84
CA TYR A 7 12.38 -11.12 -3.28
C TYR A 7 12.64 -11.59 -1.85
N GLY A 8 12.63 -10.64 -0.92
CA GLY A 8 12.62 -10.94 0.52
C GLY A 8 11.19 -11.00 1.04
N PRO A 9 10.88 -11.88 2.00
CA PRO A 9 9.58 -11.90 2.66
C PRO A 9 9.33 -10.61 3.44
N LEU A 10 8.06 -10.31 3.71
CA LEU A 10 7.70 -9.16 4.53
C LEU A 10 7.97 -9.45 6.00
N GLU A 11 8.97 -8.77 6.57
CA GLU A 11 9.44 -8.99 7.93
C GLU A 11 9.11 -7.80 8.85
N VAL A 12 8.74 -8.10 10.10
CA VAL A 12 8.57 -7.09 11.17
C VAL A 12 9.28 -7.60 12.41
N VAL A 13 10.29 -6.85 12.86
CA VAL A 13 11.03 -7.15 14.09
C VAL A 13 10.24 -6.64 15.29
N VAL A 14 10.07 -7.49 16.31
CA VAL A 14 9.45 -7.11 17.58
C VAL A 14 10.49 -6.39 18.43
N GLY A 15 10.23 -5.13 18.76
CA GLY A 15 11.05 -4.37 19.71
C GLY A 15 10.42 -4.29 21.09
N GLU A 16 10.92 -3.36 21.91
CA GLU A 16 10.50 -3.16 23.32
C GLU A 16 9.03 -2.80 23.51
N ARG A 17 8.36 -2.34 22.45
CA ARG A 17 6.93 -1.97 22.46
C ARG A 17 5.97 -3.17 22.49
N GLY A 18 6.50 -4.39 22.57
CA GLY A 18 5.75 -5.63 22.72
C GLY A 18 5.11 -6.16 21.42
N VAL A 19 4.54 -7.36 21.52
CA VAL A 19 4.03 -8.14 20.38
C VAL A 19 2.83 -7.48 19.71
N GLU A 20 1.91 -6.89 20.48
CA GLU A 20 0.71 -6.27 19.93
C GLU A 20 1.02 -5.05 19.04
N ALA A 21 2.03 -4.27 19.41
CA ALA A 21 2.52 -3.17 18.57
C ALA A 21 3.11 -3.70 17.25
N ALA A 22 3.87 -4.79 17.30
CA ALA A 22 4.42 -5.43 16.12
C ALA A 22 3.32 -5.97 15.19
N ILE A 23 2.25 -6.57 15.72
CA ILE A 23 1.09 -7.02 14.92
C ILE A 23 0.41 -5.84 14.21
N ARG A 24 0.21 -4.72 14.91
CA ARG A 24 -0.37 -3.51 14.29
C ARG A 24 0.53 -2.96 13.18
N LEU A 25 1.84 -2.93 13.41
CA LEU A 25 2.80 -2.51 12.40
C LEU A 25 2.77 -3.45 11.19
N PHE A 26 2.81 -4.76 11.41
CA PHE A 26 2.72 -5.77 10.37
C PHE A 26 1.47 -5.61 9.51
N LYS A 27 0.28 -5.46 10.13
CA LYS A 27 -0.95 -5.18 9.40
C LYS A 27 -0.83 -3.94 8.50
N ARG A 28 -0.21 -2.86 9.00
CA ARG A 28 0.01 -1.64 8.23
C ARG A 28 0.98 -1.86 7.06
N VAL A 29 2.05 -2.61 7.26
CA VAL A 29 3.05 -2.91 6.22
C VAL A 29 2.44 -3.81 5.14
N VAL A 30 1.69 -4.86 5.51
CA VAL A 30 0.96 -5.73 4.57
C VAL A 30 -0.02 -4.94 3.70
N LEU A 31 -0.78 -4.04 4.32
CA LEU A 31 -1.73 -3.19 3.59
C LEU A 31 -1.03 -2.19 2.67
N ARG A 32 0.16 -1.70 3.05
CA ARG A 32 0.97 -0.79 2.23
C ARG A 32 1.55 -1.50 1.01
N ASP A 33 2.07 -2.71 1.20
CA ASP A 33 2.62 -3.52 0.11
C ASP A 33 1.53 -3.98 -0.87
N GLY A 34 0.31 -4.21 -0.36
CA GLY A 34 -0.85 -4.46 -1.20
C GLY A 34 -0.88 -5.87 -1.79
N ILE A 35 -0.12 -6.81 -1.22
CA ILE A 35 -0.07 -8.23 -1.62
C ILE A 35 -1.48 -8.82 -1.71
N LEU A 36 -2.29 -8.61 -0.67
CA LEU A 36 -3.66 -9.14 -0.62
C LEU A 36 -4.55 -8.61 -1.75
N GLN A 37 -4.37 -7.34 -2.13
CA GLN A 37 -5.11 -6.75 -3.25
C GLN A 37 -4.63 -7.34 -4.59
N THR A 38 -3.33 -7.59 -4.73
CA THR A 38 -2.76 -8.22 -5.92
C THR A 38 -3.24 -9.65 -6.08
N LEU A 39 -3.27 -10.43 -4.99
CA LEU A 39 -3.81 -11.79 -4.97
C LEU A 39 -5.29 -11.80 -5.37
N LYS A 40 -6.12 -10.93 -4.79
CA LYS A 40 -7.54 -10.81 -5.15
C LYS A 40 -7.76 -10.42 -6.61
N ARG A 41 -6.88 -9.59 -7.20
CA ARG A 41 -6.97 -9.19 -8.61
C ARG A 41 -6.53 -10.30 -9.57
N ARG A 42 -5.65 -11.20 -9.12
CA ARG A 42 -5.13 -12.32 -9.91
C ARG A 42 -5.93 -13.60 -9.72
N SER A 43 -6.94 -13.62 -8.85
CA SER A 43 -7.75 -14.81 -8.58
C SER A 43 -8.61 -15.24 -9.78
N HIS A 44 -8.88 -14.33 -10.70
CA HIS A 44 -9.64 -14.58 -11.92
C HIS A 44 -8.95 -13.90 -13.10
N TYR A 45 -9.17 -14.45 -14.30
CA TYR A 45 -8.74 -13.79 -15.52
C TYR A 45 -9.51 -12.47 -15.69
N GLU A 46 -8.77 -11.40 -15.92
CA GLU A 46 -9.32 -10.10 -16.27
C GLU A 46 -8.94 -9.78 -17.70
N LYS A 47 -9.93 -9.46 -18.54
CA LYS A 47 -9.68 -9.10 -19.93
C LYS A 47 -8.76 -7.87 -19.99
N PRO A 48 -7.86 -7.78 -21.00
CA PRO A 48 -6.90 -6.67 -21.09
C PRO A 48 -7.57 -5.29 -21.13
N GLY A 49 -8.74 -5.16 -21.77
CA GLY A 49 -9.52 -3.92 -21.77
C GLY A 49 -10.06 -3.53 -20.39
N GLU A 50 -10.55 -4.49 -19.61
CA GLU A 50 -11.03 -4.25 -18.24
C GLU A 50 -9.87 -3.88 -17.31
N ARG A 51 -8.73 -4.56 -17.46
CA ARG A 51 -7.49 -4.24 -16.75
C ARG A 51 -7.04 -2.80 -17.01
N ARG A 52 -7.13 -2.32 -18.26
CA ARG A 52 -6.81 -0.94 -18.63
C ARG A 52 -7.76 0.06 -17.97
N ARG A 53 -9.08 -0.14 -18.10
CA ARG A 53 -10.11 0.71 -17.49
C ARG A 53 -9.96 0.78 -15.96
N ARG A 54 -9.67 -0.35 -15.30
CA ARG A 54 -9.43 -0.39 -13.85
C ARG A 54 -8.19 0.40 -13.46
N LYS A 55 -7.07 0.23 -14.17
CA LYS A 55 -5.83 0.97 -13.91
C LYS A 55 -6.05 2.48 -14.02
N GLU A 56 -6.75 2.94 -15.06
CA GLU A 56 -7.07 4.36 -15.25
C GLU A 56 -7.94 4.90 -14.10
N ARG A 57 -9.00 4.17 -13.73
CA ARG A 57 -9.86 4.52 -12.57
C ARG A 57 -9.07 4.59 -11.26
N GLU A 58 -8.19 3.62 -11.00
CA GLU A 58 -7.34 3.60 -9.81
C GLU A 58 -6.33 4.75 -9.78
N ALA A 59 -5.73 5.10 -10.92
CA ALA A 59 -4.81 6.23 -11.03
C ALA A 59 -5.51 7.56 -10.72
N THR A 60 -6.69 7.79 -11.32
CA THR A 60 -7.50 8.99 -11.05
C THR A 60 -7.90 9.06 -9.57
N ARG A 61 -8.33 7.94 -8.97
CA ARG A 61 -8.67 7.89 -7.54
C ARG A 61 -7.45 8.20 -6.65
N ARG A 62 -6.27 7.68 -7.00
CA ARG A 62 -5.02 7.97 -6.27
C ARG A 62 -4.64 9.44 -6.36
N ARG A 63 -4.70 10.03 -7.56
CA ARG A 63 -4.42 11.45 -7.80
C ARG A 63 -5.33 12.36 -6.97
N ARG A 64 -6.64 12.16 -7.05
CA ARG A 64 -7.63 12.91 -6.24
C ARG A 64 -7.38 12.78 -4.74
N LYS A 65 -6.94 11.59 -4.28
CA LYS A 65 -6.60 11.39 -2.86
C LYS A 65 -5.33 12.14 -2.45
N GLN A 66 -4.34 12.27 -3.34
CA GLN A 66 -3.13 13.04 -3.09
C GLN A 66 -3.43 14.55 -3.05
N GLU A 67 -4.22 15.04 -4.01
CA GLU A 67 -4.66 16.44 -4.08
C GLU A 67 -5.40 16.85 -2.80
N ARG A 68 -6.39 16.06 -2.35
CA ARG A 68 -7.09 16.29 -1.08
C ARG A 68 -6.17 16.33 0.14
N ARG A 69 -5.09 15.53 0.13
CA ARG A 69 -4.10 15.51 1.23
C ARG A 69 -3.16 16.70 1.17
N ALA A 70 -2.84 17.22 -0.02
CA ALA A 70 -2.04 18.44 -0.18
C ALA A 70 -2.82 19.65 0.35
N LEU A 71 -4.06 19.83 -0.10
CA LEU A 71 -4.94 20.90 0.36
C LEU A 71 -5.15 20.89 1.89
N ALA A 72 -5.34 19.69 2.48
CA ALA A 72 -5.50 19.57 3.92
C ALA A 72 -4.21 19.90 4.70
N ARG A 73 -3.03 19.72 4.10
CA ARG A 73 -1.76 20.15 4.71
C ARG A 73 -1.62 21.66 4.62
N GLU A 74 -1.91 22.25 3.47
CA GLU A 74 -1.87 23.71 3.26
C GLU A 74 -2.81 24.43 4.24
N HIS A 75 -4.08 24.02 4.32
CA HIS A 75 -5.04 24.57 5.29
C HIS A 75 -4.69 24.33 6.77
N GLY A 76 -3.85 23.35 7.09
CA GLY A 76 -3.36 23.10 8.45
C GLY A 76 -2.10 23.88 8.80
N VAL A 77 -1.44 24.49 7.81
CA VAL A 77 -0.26 25.36 7.99
C VAL A 77 -0.67 26.83 8.11
N GLU A 78 -1.83 27.19 7.57
CA GLU A 78 -2.42 28.54 7.69
C GLU A 78 -3.21 28.76 9.00
N ARG A 79 -3.25 27.80 9.92
CA ARG A 79 -3.92 27.92 11.23
C ARG A 79 -2.96 27.80 12.39
#